data_AF-A0A960CXE4-F1
#
_entry.id   AF-A0A960CXE4-F1
#
_cell.length_a   1.000
_cell.length_b   1.000
_cell.length_c   1.000
_cell.angle_alpha   90.00
_cell.angle_beta   90.00
_cell.angle_gamma   90.00
#
_symmetry.space_group_name_H-M   'P 1'
#
loop_
_entity.id
_entity.type
_entity.pdbx_description
1 polymer ?
#
loop_
_entity_poly.entity_id
_entity_poly.type
_entity_poly.pdbx_seq_one_letter_code
_entity_poly.pdbx_strand_id
1 'polypeptide(L)'
;MSRAERSGSRPAPQRKRRAESAAAPEPVGRGRSAKARRTREATEVTGTTGRTATFAFRHRTGGVVILLALMVAAAQLFNLQVPQAAGLRAQAAGQLKVTDVEKAVRGSIVDRNDDKLAFTVEARALTFQPAKIRKQLTEARQKSSAAPDPDKRLMEIARDIAGKLNNKPDYQTLLKKLRGNDTFVYLARAVDPAVAGAITKKFPEVGAERQDLRQYPGGSLAANIVGAIDWDGHGLMGLEDSMDSVLAGTDGSVTYDRGSDGVVIPGSYRNRHDAVDGSTVQLTLDDDIQFYVQQQVQQARDVSGAKNVSAVVLDAKTGEVLAMSNDNTYDPSQDIGRQADK
;
A
#
# COMPACT_ATOMS: atom_id res chain seq x y z
N MET A 1 -45.98 -28.36 37.37
CA MET A 1 -46.28 -27.54 38.57
C MET A 1 -45.58 -26.21 38.38
N SER A 2 -46.25 -25.18 37.85
CA SER A 2 -47.28 -24.33 38.47
C SER A 2 -46.68 -23.02 38.99
N ARG A 3 -47.44 -21.94 38.72
CA ARG A 3 -47.46 -20.61 39.34
C ARG A 3 -46.61 -19.53 38.63
N ALA A 4 -47.20 -18.67 37.78
CA ALA A 4 -48.08 -17.51 38.07
C ALA A 4 -47.29 -16.44 38.85
N GLU A 5 -47.27 -15.14 38.55
CA GLU A 5 -48.25 -14.17 38.02
C GLU A 5 -47.44 -12.82 37.97
N ARG A 6 -47.62 -11.86 37.06
CA ARG A 6 -48.49 -10.70 37.25
C ARG A 6 -48.43 -9.70 36.08
N SER A 7 -49.61 -9.15 35.84
CA SER A 7 -50.00 -8.04 34.96
C SER A 7 -49.39 -6.68 35.35
N GLY A 8 -49.26 -5.76 34.39
CA GLY A 8 -48.87 -4.36 34.63
C GLY A 8 -48.93 -3.48 33.38
N SER A 9 -49.97 -2.68 33.28
CA SER A 9 -50.41 -1.81 32.18
C SER A 9 -49.57 -0.52 32.00
N ARG A 10 -49.59 0.02 30.76
CA ARG A 10 -49.26 1.41 30.28
C ARG A 10 -49.59 2.55 31.27
N PRO A 11 -49.09 3.83 31.14
CA PRO A 11 -48.65 4.51 29.90
C PRO A 11 -47.44 5.51 30.00
N ALA A 12 -46.99 6.04 28.86
CA ALA A 12 -46.25 7.33 28.71
C ALA A 12 -47.21 8.52 29.02
N PRO A 13 -46.81 9.79 29.28
CA PRO A 13 -45.72 10.57 28.64
C PRO A 13 -45.05 11.64 29.55
N GLN A 14 -44.12 12.46 29.03
CA GLN A 14 -44.08 13.94 29.25
C GLN A 14 -42.84 14.59 28.60
N ARG A 15 -43.10 15.51 27.65
CA ARG A 15 -42.10 16.43 27.10
C ARG A 15 -42.57 17.84 27.46
N LYS A 16 -41.87 18.50 28.38
CA LYS A 16 -42.16 19.89 28.83
C LYS A 16 -41.89 20.87 27.68
N ARG A 17 -42.93 21.58 27.23
CA ARG A 17 -42.81 22.84 26.48
C ARG A 17 -43.13 24.00 27.43
N ARG A 18 -42.23 24.98 27.43
CA ARG A 18 -42.27 26.22 28.20
C ARG A 18 -43.31 27.15 27.55
N ALA A 19 -44.24 27.65 28.35
CA ALA A 19 -45.24 28.66 27.96
C ALA A 19 -44.67 30.05 28.25
N GLU A 20 -44.93 31.00 27.34
CA GLU A 20 -44.73 32.43 27.56
C GLU A 20 -46.05 33.16 27.29
N SER A 21 -46.59 33.67 28.39
CA SER A 21 -47.51 34.78 28.64
C SER A 21 -48.44 35.29 27.51
N ALA A 22 -49.74 35.11 27.73
CA ALA A 22 -50.81 35.93 27.16
C ALA A 22 -51.44 36.75 28.30
N ALA A 23 -51.47 38.08 28.16
CA ALA A 23 -52.21 38.99 29.03
C ALA A 23 -53.41 39.58 28.28
N ALA A 24 -54.56 39.57 28.94
CA ALA A 24 -55.90 39.85 28.43
C ALA A 24 -56.22 41.36 28.28
N PRO A 25 -57.25 41.72 27.49
CA PRO A 25 -57.82 43.07 27.47
C PRO A 25 -59.13 43.16 28.28
N GLU A 26 -59.41 44.37 28.78
CA GLU A 26 -60.66 44.84 29.41
C GLU A 26 -60.96 46.28 28.89
N PRO A 27 -62.18 46.84 29.01
CA PRO A 27 -63.45 46.35 28.49
C PRO A 27 -64.16 47.40 27.60
N VAL A 28 -65.30 47.00 27.02
CA VAL A 28 -66.08 47.72 26.01
C VAL A 28 -67.04 48.76 26.63
N GLY A 29 -66.97 50.01 26.16
CA GLY A 29 -67.94 51.08 26.45
C GLY A 29 -68.98 51.28 25.32
N ARG A 30 -70.24 51.49 25.70
CA ARG A 30 -71.44 51.64 24.84
C ARG A 30 -71.54 52.98 24.09
N GLY A 31 -71.78 52.89 22.78
CA GLY A 31 -72.75 53.60 21.92
C GLY A 31 -73.08 55.11 22.06
N ARG A 32 -73.00 55.86 20.94
CA ARG A 32 -74.16 56.28 20.10
C ARG A 32 -73.79 57.30 19.00
N SER A 33 -74.50 57.12 17.88
CA SER A 33 -75.06 58.13 16.94
C SER A 33 -74.22 58.71 15.79
N ALA A 34 -74.87 58.61 14.62
CA ALA A 34 -74.49 59.06 13.30
C ALA A 34 -74.73 60.56 13.05
N LYS A 35 -73.83 61.16 12.25
CA LYS A 35 -73.99 62.26 11.28
C LYS A 35 -72.80 63.23 11.38
N ALA A 36 -71.78 63.00 10.56
CA ALA A 36 -70.92 64.05 10.04
C ALA A 36 -70.26 63.58 8.75
N ARG A 37 -70.88 63.98 7.64
CA ARG A 37 -70.32 63.91 6.29
C ARG A 37 -69.03 64.74 6.29
N ARG A 38 -67.88 64.10 6.16
CA ARG A 38 -66.63 64.73 5.71
C ARG A 38 -66.07 63.89 4.57
N THR A 39 -66.47 64.27 3.37
CA THR A 39 -65.76 64.01 2.13
C THR A 39 -64.31 64.48 2.31
N ARG A 40 -63.35 63.54 2.29
CA ARG A 40 -61.96 63.86 1.96
C ARG A 40 -61.85 63.80 0.44
N GLU A 41 -61.69 64.97 -0.16
CA GLU A 41 -61.19 65.13 -1.53
C GLU A 41 -59.92 64.30 -1.71
N ALA A 42 -59.85 63.56 -2.81
CA ALA A 42 -58.60 63.05 -3.32
C ALA A 42 -57.79 64.24 -3.84
N THR A 43 -56.79 64.68 -3.08
CA THR A 43 -55.79 65.62 -3.59
C THR A 43 -54.86 64.83 -4.51
N GLU A 44 -55.07 64.94 -5.81
CA GLU A 44 -54.05 64.60 -6.81
C GLU A 44 -52.82 65.48 -6.57
N VAL A 45 -51.77 64.89 -6.00
CA VAL A 45 -50.44 65.50 -6.00
C VAL A 45 -49.79 65.16 -7.34
N THR A 46 -50.10 65.99 -8.33
CA THR A 46 -49.38 66.02 -9.61
C THR A 46 -48.00 66.61 -9.39
N GLY A 47 -46.95 65.82 -9.68
CA GLY A 47 -45.63 66.34 -9.99
C GLY A 47 -44.54 66.13 -8.93
N THR A 48 -43.87 64.97 -8.99
CA THR A 48 -42.39 64.91 -8.94
C THR A 48 -41.91 63.55 -9.48
N THR A 49 -42.08 63.36 -10.78
CA THR A 49 -41.26 62.43 -11.58
C THR A 49 -39.81 62.90 -11.52
N GLY A 50 -39.05 62.42 -10.54
CA GLY A 50 -37.67 62.86 -10.36
C GLY A 50 -36.75 62.00 -9.49
N ARG A 51 -37.15 60.78 -9.09
CA ARG A 51 -36.28 59.91 -8.25
C ARG A 51 -36.24 58.42 -8.61
N THR A 52 -36.89 57.98 -9.69
CA THR A 52 -36.81 56.58 -10.17
C THR A 52 -35.74 56.34 -11.25
N ALA A 53 -35.33 57.38 -11.97
CA ALA A 53 -34.31 57.27 -13.02
C ALA A 53 -32.95 56.86 -12.46
N THR A 54 -32.54 57.34 -11.29
CA THR A 54 -31.24 57.00 -10.68
C THR A 54 -31.18 55.56 -10.19
N PHE A 55 -32.29 54.99 -9.72
CA PHE A 55 -32.35 53.59 -9.27
C PHE A 55 -32.42 52.61 -10.44
N ALA A 56 -33.23 52.91 -11.46
CA ALA A 56 -33.32 52.10 -12.67
C ALA A 56 -32.03 52.15 -13.51
N PHE A 57 -31.38 53.31 -13.61
CA PHE A 57 -30.10 53.46 -14.32
C PHE A 57 -28.96 52.73 -13.58
N ARG A 58 -28.92 52.77 -12.24
CA ARG A 58 -27.95 52.02 -11.40
C ARG A 58 -28.17 50.51 -11.45
N HIS A 59 -29.42 50.04 -11.51
CA HIS A 59 -29.72 48.63 -11.74
C HIS A 59 -29.33 48.15 -13.14
N ARG A 60 -29.55 48.98 -14.17
CA ARG A 60 -29.16 48.67 -15.56
C ARG A 60 -27.63 48.66 -15.73
N THR A 61 -26.93 49.64 -15.19
CA THR A 61 -25.45 49.66 -15.20
C THR A 61 -24.86 48.52 -14.37
N GLY A 62 -25.41 48.24 -13.18
CA GLY A 62 -25.03 47.06 -12.39
C GLY A 62 -25.26 45.74 -13.14
N GLY A 63 -26.40 45.59 -13.81
CA GLY A 63 -26.70 44.44 -14.66
C GLY A 63 -25.73 44.28 -15.83
N VAL A 64 -25.36 45.38 -16.51
CA VAL A 64 -24.37 45.38 -17.59
C VAL A 64 -22.99 44.97 -17.09
N VAL A 65 -22.57 45.48 -15.92
CA VAL A 65 -21.29 45.11 -15.30
C VAL A 65 -21.27 43.62 -14.92
N ILE A 66 -22.36 43.10 -14.34
CA ILE A 66 -22.50 41.67 -14.01
C ILE A 66 -22.50 40.81 -15.28
N LEU A 67 -23.16 41.24 -16.35
CA LEU A 67 -23.22 40.52 -17.62
C LEU A 67 -21.84 40.49 -18.31
N LEU A 68 -21.09 41.59 -18.26
CA LEU A 68 -19.69 41.64 -18.68
C LEU A 68 -18.81 40.70 -17.86
N ALA A 69 -18.96 40.67 -16.53
CA ALA A 69 -18.22 39.75 -15.67
C ALA A 69 -18.55 38.28 -15.97
N LEU A 70 -19.82 37.96 -16.23
CA LEU A 70 -20.25 36.62 -16.64
C LEU A 70 -19.69 36.22 -18.02
N MET A 71 -19.64 37.16 -18.97
CA MET A 71 -19.02 36.90 -20.29
C MET A 71 -17.52 36.63 -20.17
N VAL A 72 -16.81 37.37 -19.32
CA VAL A 72 -15.39 37.11 -19.02
C VAL A 72 -15.21 35.73 -18.38
N ALA A 73 -16.04 35.37 -17.41
CA ALA A 73 -15.99 34.05 -16.77
C ALA A 73 -16.30 32.92 -17.76
N ALA A 74 -17.27 33.10 -18.66
CA ALA A 74 -17.61 32.13 -19.70
C ALA A 74 -16.47 31.96 -20.72
N ALA A 75 -15.83 33.05 -21.14
CA ALA A 75 -14.66 33.01 -22.01
C ALA A 75 -13.47 32.31 -21.34
N GLN A 76 -13.25 32.55 -20.04
CA GLN A 76 -12.24 31.83 -19.26
C GLN A 76 -12.55 30.34 -19.14
N LEU A 77 -13.81 29.99 -18.87
CA LEU A 77 -14.26 28.60 -18.77
C LEU A 77 -14.07 27.88 -20.11
N PHE A 78 -14.40 28.52 -21.23
CA PHE A 78 -14.17 27.99 -22.57
C PHE A 78 -12.68 27.76 -22.84
N ASN A 79 -11.81 28.71 -22.48
CA ASN A 79 -10.36 28.57 -22.62
C ASN A 79 -9.80 27.42 -21.75
N LEU A 80 -10.35 27.22 -20.55
CA LEU A 80 -9.94 26.13 -19.68
C LEU A 80 -10.45 24.75 -20.17
N GLN A 81 -11.68 24.67 -20.65
CA GLN A 81 -12.37 23.42 -20.99
C GLN A 81 -12.16 22.94 -22.42
N VAL A 82 -11.76 23.80 -23.35
CA VAL A 82 -11.63 23.43 -24.78
C VAL A 82 -10.15 23.26 -25.17
N PRO A 83 -9.32 24.32 -25.23
CA PRO A 83 -7.92 24.15 -25.62
C PRO A 83 -7.04 23.55 -24.52
N GLN A 84 -7.28 23.87 -23.23
CA GLN A 84 -6.43 23.38 -22.13
C GLN A 84 -6.90 22.05 -21.52
N ALA A 85 -8.11 21.58 -21.83
CA ALA A 85 -8.68 20.41 -21.18
C ALA A 85 -7.87 19.12 -21.39
N ALA A 86 -7.30 18.92 -22.58
CA ALA A 86 -6.46 17.76 -22.84
C ALA A 86 -5.19 17.76 -21.96
N GLY A 87 -4.53 18.91 -21.84
CA GLY A 87 -3.34 19.08 -21.00
C GLY A 87 -3.63 18.96 -19.51
N LEU A 88 -4.70 19.59 -19.03
CA LEU A 88 -5.12 19.51 -17.63
C LEU A 88 -5.59 18.09 -17.24
N ARG A 89 -6.29 17.39 -18.14
CA ARG A 89 -6.65 15.99 -17.94
C ARG A 89 -5.44 15.07 -17.92
N ALA A 90 -4.44 15.31 -18.77
CA ALA A 90 -3.20 14.55 -18.77
C ALA A 90 -2.39 14.77 -17.48
N GLN A 91 -2.31 16.01 -16.99
CA GLN A 91 -1.66 16.31 -15.70
C GLN A 91 -2.40 15.66 -14.53
N ALA A 92 -3.75 15.75 -14.50
CA ALA A 92 -4.56 15.08 -13.50
C ALA A 92 -4.39 13.55 -13.57
N ALA A 93 -4.38 12.97 -14.76
CA ALA A 93 -4.14 11.54 -14.95
C ALA A 93 -2.74 11.13 -14.46
N GLY A 94 -1.70 11.94 -14.72
CA GLY A 94 -0.35 11.68 -14.21
C GLY A 94 -0.23 11.73 -12.68
N GLN A 95 -1.08 12.51 -12.01
CA GLN A 95 -1.12 12.61 -10.55
C GLN A 95 -1.95 11.51 -9.89
N LEU A 96 -2.93 10.96 -10.61
CA LEU A 96 -3.84 9.92 -10.11
C LEU A 96 -3.38 8.51 -10.47
N LYS A 97 -2.75 8.32 -11.63
CA LYS A 97 -2.39 7.00 -12.18
C LYS A 97 -1.29 6.34 -11.35
N VAL A 98 -1.62 5.16 -10.82
CA VAL A 98 -0.68 4.24 -10.19
C VAL A 98 -0.67 2.95 -11.00
N THR A 99 0.53 2.43 -11.29
CA THR A 99 0.70 1.09 -11.87
C THR A 99 1.35 0.22 -10.81
N ASP A 100 0.63 -0.81 -10.40
CA ASP A 100 1.11 -1.80 -9.44
C ASP A 100 1.60 -3.02 -10.22
N VAL A 101 2.79 -3.51 -9.88
CA VAL A 101 3.42 -4.63 -10.57
C VAL A 101 3.15 -5.89 -9.76
N GLU A 102 2.51 -6.85 -10.41
CA GLU A 102 2.31 -8.17 -9.83
C GLU A 102 3.50 -9.05 -10.21
N LYS A 103 4.41 -9.26 -9.25
CA LYS A 103 5.64 -10.02 -9.48
C LYS A 103 5.34 -11.49 -9.79
N ALA A 104 5.92 -12.00 -10.88
CA ALA A 104 5.90 -13.40 -11.22
C ALA A 104 6.78 -14.20 -10.25
N VAL A 105 6.36 -15.42 -9.91
CA VAL A 105 7.15 -16.31 -9.07
C VAL A 105 8.18 -17.01 -9.94
N ARG A 106 9.46 -16.90 -9.56
CA ARG A 106 10.55 -17.57 -10.26
C ARG A 106 10.42 -19.10 -10.15
N GLY A 107 10.49 -19.79 -11.28
CA GLY A 107 10.36 -21.25 -11.42
C GLY A 107 11.42 -22.04 -10.67
N SER A 108 11.13 -23.29 -10.33
CA SER A 108 12.07 -24.13 -9.55
C SER A 108 13.13 -24.76 -10.46
N ILE A 109 14.30 -25.07 -9.89
CA ILE A 109 15.29 -25.96 -10.50
C ILE A 109 15.26 -27.26 -9.71
N VAL A 110 14.96 -28.37 -10.38
CA VAL A 110 14.86 -29.70 -9.79
C VAL A 110 15.82 -30.67 -10.45
N ASP A 111 16.23 -31.69 -9.72
CA ASP A 111 17.05 -32.77 -10.25
C ASP A 111 16.20 -33.72 -11.13
N ARG A 112 16.81 -34.82 -11.61
CA ARG A 112 16.12 -35.83 -12.44
C ARG A 112 14.97 -36.56 -11.71
N ASN A 113 14.96 -36.56 -10.38
CA ASN A 113 14.00 -37.23 -9.51
C ASN A 113 12.95 -36.26 -8.90
N ASP A 114 12.89 -35.02 -9.39
CA ASP A 114 12.04 -33.91 -8.90
C ASP A 114 12.44 -33.34 -7.53
N ASP A 115 13.65 -33.65 -7.04
CA ASP A 115 14.20 -33.07 -5.83
C ASP A 115 14.65 -31.62 -6.06
N LYS A 116 14.25 -30.74 -5.15
CA LYS A 116 14.42 -29.29 -5.32
C LYS A 116 15.85 -28.88 -5.05
N LEU A 117 16.54 -28.39 -6.07
CA LEU A 117 17.87 -27.79 -5.96
C LEU A 117 17.79 -26.27 -5.73
N ALA A 118 16.81 -25.62 -6.35
CA ALA A 118 16.46 -24.23 -6.07
C ALA A 118 14.97 -24.00 -6.21
N PHE A 119 14.36 -23.24 -5.31
CA PHE A 119 12.94 -22.88 -5.42
C PHE A 119 12.66 -21.54 -4.74
N THR A 120 11.54 -20.94 -5.12
CA THR A 120 11.13 -19.63 -4.60
C THR A 120 10.03 -19.83 -3.57
N VAL A 121 10.15 -19.15 -2.43
CA VAL A 121 9.06 -19.03 -1.45
C VAL A 121 8.60 -17.60 -1.35
N GLU A 122 7.29 -17.40 -1.16
CA GLU A 122 6.77 -16.08 -0.84
C GLU A 122 7.24 -15.69 0.56
N ALA A 123 7.83 -14.50 0.67
CA ALA A 123 8.17 -13.88 1.93
C ALA A 123 7.70 -12.42 1.95
N ARG A 124 7.92 -11.77 3.09
CA ARG A 124 7.61 -10.36 3.27
C ARG A 124 8.83 -9.61 3.80
N ALA A 125 9.02 -8.39 3.31
CA ALA A 125 9.92 -7.43 3.89
C ALA A 125 9.11 -6.49 4.80
N LEU A 126 9.48 -6.42 6.08
CA LEU A 126 8.89 -5.46 7.02
C LEU A 126 9.54 -4.11 6.82
N THR A 127 8.73 -3.09 6.53
CA THR A 127 9.20 -1.74 6.21
C THR A 127 8.63 -0.71 7.17
N PHE A 128 9.32 0.42 7.30
CA PHE A 128 8.92 1.50 8.18
C PHE A 128 9.37 2.85 7.64
N GLN A 129 8.62 3.91 7.98
CA GLN A 129 8.94 5.30 7.61
C GLN A 129 9.23 6.13 8.88
N PRO A 130 10.44 6.07 9.46
CA PRO A 130 10.76 6.64 10.77
C PRO A 130 10.35 8.10 10.94
N ALA A 131 10.81 8.98 10.04
CA ALA A 131 10.55 10.41 10.14
C ALA A 131 9.05 10.75 10.07
N LYS A 132 8.31 10.09 9.17
CA LYS A 132 6.88 10.33 8.97
C LYS A 132 6.04 9.81 10.13
N ILE A 133 6.25 8.56 10.54
CA ILE A 133 5.48 7.93 11.61
C ILE A 133 5.73 8.64 12.95
N ARG A 134 6.98 8.99 13.26
CA ARG A 134 7.29 9.73 14.50
C ARG A 134 6.58 11.07 14.57
N LYS A 135 6.56 11.82 13.46
CA LYS A 135 5.80 13.08 13.35
C LYS A 135 4.31 12.85 13.56
N GLN A 136 3.72 11.85 12.89
CA GLN A 136 2.30 11.51 13.03
C GLN A 136 1.93 11.10 14.47
N LEU A 137 2.76 10.28 15.13
CA LEU A 137 2.55 9.89 16.53
C LEU A 137 2.64 11.10 17.48
N THR A 138 3.58 12.01 17.23
CA THR A 138 3.76 13.22 18.03
C THR A 138 2.57 14.17 17.88
N GLU A 139 2.12 14.41 16.64
CA GLU A 139 0.92 15.20 16.36
C GLU A 139 -0.35 14.57 16.94
N ALA A 140 -0.49 13.24 16.87
CA ALA A 140 -1.61 12.53 17.46
C ALA A 140 -1.64 12.68 18.99
N ARG A 141 -0.47 12.61 19.65
CA ARG A 141 -0.32 12.83 21.09
C ARG A 141 -0.62 14.26 21.51
N GLN A 142 -0.25 15.24 20.68
CA GLN A 142 -0.59 16.65 20.93
C GLN A 142 -2.09 16.91 20.78
N LYS A 143 -2.77 16.25 19.84
CA LYS A 143 -4.22 16.38 19.61
C LYS A 143 -5.05 15.65 20.67
N SER A 144 -4.55 14.54 21.21
CA SER A 144 -5.24 13.74 22.23
C SER A 144 -4.26 13.12 23.23
N SER A 145 -4.46 13.45 24.51
CA SER A 145 -3.72 12.84 25.63
C SER A 145 -4.03 11.35 25.84
N ALA A 146 -4.97 10.77 25.09
CA ALA A 146 -5.25 9.34 25.06
C ALA A 146 -4.42 8.58 24.00
N ALA A 147 -3.79 9.27 23.04
CA ALA A 147 -2.98 8.62 22.01
C ALA A 147 -1.68 8.02 22.61
N PRO A 148 -1.14 6.91 22.08
CA PRO A 148 0.07 6.29 22.62
C PRO A 148 1.25 7.26 22.66
N ASP A 149 2.11 7.12 23.67
CA ASP A 149 3.39 7.82 23.69
C ASP A 149 4.26 7.34 22.50
N PRO A 150 4.82 8.26 21.69
CA PRO A 150 5.56 7.89 20.49
C PRO A 150 6.72 6.94 20.78
N ASP A 151 7.51 7.21 21.82
CA ASP A 151 8.68 6.39 22.15
C ASP A 151 8.26 5.01 22.69
N LYS A 152 7.25 4.94 23.56
CA LYS A 152 6.72 3.65 24.02
C LYS A 152 6.17 2.82 22.87
N ARG A 153 5.47 3.44 21.92
CA ARG A 153 4.94 2.76 20.72
C ARG A 153 6.05 2.16 19.88
N LEU A 154 7.15 2.89 19.66
CA LEU A 154 8.31 2.36 18.93
C LEU A 154 9.00 1.20 19.67
N MET A 155 9.11 1.28 21.01
CA MET A 155 9.65 0.17 21.81
C MET A 155 8.75 -1.08 21.73
N GLU A 156 7.43 -0.91 21.75
CA GLU A 156 6.48 -2.03 21.59
C GLU A 156 6.62 -2.69 20.22
N ILE A 157 6.72 -1.89 19.14
CA ILE A 157 6.96 -2.40 17.78
C ILE A 157 8.26 -3.20 17.73
N ALA A 158 9.38 -2.62 18.20
CA ALA A 158 10.67 -3.30 18.20
C ALA A 158 10.63 -4.61 18.99
N ARG A 159 9.95 -4.63 20.15
CA ARG A 159 9.86 -5.81 21.01
C ARG A 159 9.02 -6.92 20.37
N ASP A 160 7.88 -6.59 19.76
CA ASP A 160 7.01 -7.58 19.12
C ASP A 160 7.69 -8.21 17.90
N ILE A 161 8.33 -7.38 17.05
CA ILE A 161 9.07 -7.84 15.87
C ILE A 161 10.24 -8.73 16.30
N ALA A 162 11.07 -8.28 17.24
CA ALA A 162 12.18 -9.09 17.75
C ALA A 162 11.69 -10.42 18.34
N GLY A 163 10.61 -10.40 19.13
CA GLY A 163 10.04 -11.61 19.73
C GLY A 163 9.55 -12.62 18.71
N LYS A 164 8.85 -12.17 17.65
CA LYS A 164 8.31 -13.05 16.60
C LYS A 164 9.37 -13.55 15.62
N LEU A 165 10.49 -12.84 15.48
CA LEU A 165 11.60 -13.21 14.59
C LEU A 165 12.77 -13.86 15.34
N ASN A 166 12.53 -14.43 16.53
CA ASN A 166 13.56 -15.09 17.34
C ASN A 166 14.81 -14.22 17.58
N ASN A 167 14.59 -12.92 17.78
CA ASN A 167 15.60 -11.89 18.01
C ASN A 167 16.64 -11.74 16.87
N LYS A 168 16.22 -12.03 15.62
CA LYS A 168 17.01 -11.82 14.40
C LYS A 168 16.17 -11.05 13.38
N PRO A 169 16.32 -9.72 13.26
CA PRO A 169 17.25 -8.85 13.97
C PRO A 169 16.85 -8.58 15.44
N ASP A 170 17.82 -8.16 16.26
CA ASP A 170 17.63 -7.95 17.69
C ASP A 170 16.86 -6.64 17.99
N TYR A 171 16.30 -6.58 19.20
CA TYR A 171 15.54 -5.43 19.68
C TYR A 171 16.28 -4.09 19.55
N GLN A 172 17.58 -4.03 19.87
CA GLN A 172 18.33 -2.77 19.85
C GLN A 172 18.56 -2.28 18.42
N THR A 173 18.88 -3.19 17.50
CA THR A 173 19.01 -2.86 16.07
C THR A 173 17.69 -2.35 15.51
N LEU A 174 16.56 -3.01 15.83
CA LEU A 174 15.24 -2.57 15.40
C LEU A 174 14.89 -1.18 15.97
N LEU A 175 15.11 -0.97 17.27
CA LEU A 175 14.81 0.31 17.92
C LEU A 175 15.66 1.45 17.34
N LYS A 176 16.93 1.19 17.04
CA LYS A 176 17.80 2.16 16.36
C LYS A 176 17.26 2.55 14.99
N LYS A 177 16.83 1.58 14.18
CA LYS A 177 16.20 1.83 12.87
C LYS A 177 14.90 2.64 13.00
N LEU A 178 14.03 2.26 13.94
CA LEU A 178 12.75 2.94 14.18
C LEU A 178 12.91 4.39 14.66
N ARG A 179 13.96 4.67 15.42
CA ARG A 179 14.31 6.02 15.91
C ARG A 179 15.20 6.80 14.96
N GLY A 180 15.61 6.21 13.84
CA GLY A 180 16.38 6.88 12.81
C GLY A 180 15.66 8.11 12.25
N ASN A 181 16.42 8.92 11.52
CA ASN A 181 15.88 10.06 10.76
C ASN A 181 15.68 9.73 9.28
N ASP A 182 15.84 8.45 8.92
CA ASP A 182 15.63 7.98 7.56
C ASP A 182 14.16 8.10 7.16
N THR A 183 13.93 8.34 5.87
CA THR A 183 12.56 8.42 5.32
C THR A 183 11.94 7.03 5.18
N PHE A 184 12.77 6.00 4.99
CA PHE A 184 12.37 4.62 4.79
C PHE A 184 13.45 3.66 5.29
N VAL A 185 13.07 2.58 5.96
CA VAL A 185 13.98 1.53 6.43
C VAL A 185 13.35 0.14 6.33
N TYR A 186 14.17 -0.86 5.99
CA TYR A 186 13.82 -2.27 6.15
C TYR A 186 14.10 -2.70 7.59
N LEU A 187 13.05 -3.13 8.29
CA LEU A 187 13.15 -3.67 9.64
C LEU A 187 13.69 -5.09 9.61
N ALA A 188 13.06 -5.95 8.82
CA ALA A 188 13.44 -7.35 8.58
C ALA A 188 13.08 -7.76 7.15
N ARG A 189 13.80 -8.73 6.61
CA ARG A 189 13.56 -9.34 5.28
C ARG A 189 13.31 -10.83 5.45
N ALA A 190 12.82 -11.48 4.40
CA ALA A 190 12.56 -12.93 4.41
C ALA A 190 11.63 -13.38 5.56
N VAL A 191 10.63 -12.55 5.90
CA VAL A 191 9.69 -12.84 6.98
C VAL A 191 8.54 -13.68 6.43
N ASP A 192 8.15 -14.72 7.16
CA ASP A 192 6.97 -15.52 6.85
C ASP A 192 5.71 -14.63 6.68
N PRO A 193 4.92 -14.80 5.60
CA PRO A 193 3.75 -13.96 5.34
C PRO A 193 2.72 -13.94 6.48
N ALA A 194 2.52 -15.04 7.20
CA ALA A 194 1.59 -15.09 8.32
C ALA A 194 2.12 -14.30 9.52
N VAL A 195 3.43 -14.37 9.79
CA VAL A 195 4.08 -13.57 10.84
C VAL A 195 4.03 -12.09 10.51
N ALA A 196 4.34 -11.71 9.26
CA ALA A 196 4.26 -10.34 8.79
C ALA A 196 2.83 -9.79 8.88
N GLY A 197 1.82 -10.57 8.45
CA GLY A 197 0.41 -10.20 8.56
C GLY A 197 -0.04 -10.01 10.01
N ALA A 198 0.44 -10.84 10.94
CA ALA A 198 0.15 -10.67 12.37
C ALA A 198 0.80 -9.40 12.97
N ILE A 199 1.95 -8.97 12.44
CA ILE A 199 2.63 -7.73 12.86
C ILE A 199 1.87 -6.52 12.30
N THR A 200 1.59 -6.47 10.99
CA THR A 200 0.93 -5.32 10.36
C THR A 200 -0.50 -5.13 10.85
N LYS A 201 -1.22 -6.21 11.19
CA LYS A 201 -2.54 -6.14 11.82
C LYS A 201 -2.51 -5.50 13.21
N LYS A 202 -1.43 -5.69 13.97
CA LYS A 202 -1.23 -5.13 15.32
C LYS A 202 -0.63 -3.71 15.27
N PHE A 203 0.21 -3.45 14.27
CA PHE A 203 0.92 -2.20 14.06
C PHE A 203 0.70 -1.71 12.63
N PRO A 204 -0.36 -0.94 12.36
CA PRO A 204 -0.64 -0.36 11.06
C PRO A 204 0.47 0.57 10.53
N GLU A 205 1.37 1.00 11.41
CA GLU A 205 2.53 1.83 11.08
C GLU A 205 3.67 1.04 10.39
N VAL A 206 3.65 -0.29 10.48
CA VAL A 206 4.63 -1.19 9.86
C VAL A 206 4.07 -1.66 8.51
N GLY A 207 4.84 -1.45 7.45
CA GLY A 207 4.55 -1.96 6.13
C GLY A 207 5.00 -3.42 5.98
N ALA A 208 4.35 -4.15 5.09
CA ALA A 208 4.80 -5.46 4.64
C ALA A 208 4.77 -5.50 3.11
N GLU A 209 5.95 -5.41 2.50
CA GLU A 209 6.13 -5.51 1.07
C GLU A 209 6.29 -6.97 0.68
N ARG A 210 5.70 -7.39 -0.44
CA ARG A 210 5.95 -8.72 -1.01
C ARG A 210 7.41 -8.81 -1.39
N GLN A 211 8.06 -9.88 -0.98
CA GLN A 211 9.43 -10.19 -1.37
C GLN A 211 9.51 -11.69 -1.64
N ASP A 212 10.02 -12.07 -2.80
CA ASP A 212 10.22 -13.47 -3.09
C ASP A 212 11.63 -13.89 -2.63
N LEU A 213 11.73 -15.01 -1.92
CA LEU A 213 12.98 -15.52 -1.38
C LEU A 213 13.37 -16.79 -2.15
N ARG A 214 14.53 -16.74 -2.80
CA ARG A 214 15.13 -17.91 -3.43
C ARG A 214 15.84 -18.77 -2.38
N GLN A 215 15.48 -20.04 -2.33
CA GLN A 215 16.05 -21.02 -1.42
C GLN A 215 16.83 -22.09 -2.17
N TYR A 216 17.96 -22.49 -1.58
CA TYR A 216 18.86 -23.54 -2.05
C TYR A 216 19.00 -24.58 -0.92
N PRO A 217 18.10 -25.57 -0.82
CA PRO A 217 18.03 -26.46 0.34
C PRO A 217 19.28 -27.34 0.49
N GLY A 218 19.94 -27.67 -0.62
CA GLY A 218 21.21 -28.40 -0.63
C GLY A 218 22.45 -27.56 -0.26
N GLY A 219 22.29 -26.25 -0.02
CA GLY A 219 23.39 -25.34 0.27
C GLY A 219 24.45 -25.37 -0.81
N SER A 220 25.59 -26.01 -0.54
CA SER A 220 26.71 -26.14 -1.47
C SER A 220 26.60 -27.29 -2.48
N LEU A 221 25.57 -28.13 -2.36
CA LEU A 221 25.27 -29.17 -3.35
C LEU A 221 24.91 -28.53 -4.69
N ALA A 222 25.61 -28.92 -5.75
CA ALA A 222 25.43 -28.42 -7.12
C ALA A 222 25.52 -26.88 -7.26
N ALA A 223 26.02 -26.13 -6.26
CA ALA A 223 25.97 -24.67 -6.27
C ALA A 223 26.65 -24.05 -7.49
N ASN A 224 27.78 -24.59 -7.94
CA ASN A 224 28.48 -24.12 -9.15
C ASN A 224 27.70 -24.34 -10.45
N ILE A 225 26.77 -25.31 -10.46
CA ILE A 225 25.92 -25.61 -11.60
C ILE A 225 24.66 -24.74 -11.51
N VAL A 226 23.94 -24.84 -10.40
CA VAL A 226 22.68 -24.12 -10.16
C VAL A 226 22.91 -22.62 -10.24
N GLY A 227 23.91 -22.10 -9.53
CA GLY A 227 24.22 -20.68 -9.49
C GLY A 227 23.57 -19.96 -8.32
N ALA A 228 23.39 -18.65 -8.50
CA ALA A 228 22.72 -17.77 -7.54
C ALA A 228 21.93 -16.69 -8.28
N ILE A 229 21.08 -15.97 -7.55
CA ILE A 229 20.37 -14.79 -8.03
C ILE A 229 20.84 -13.53 -7.28
N ASP A 230 20.56 -12.37 -7.85
CA ASP A 230 20.70 -11.08 -7.19
C ASP A 230 19.49 -10.75 -6.28
N TRP A 231 19.51 -9.54 -5.71
CA TRP A 231 18.43 -9.05 -4.85
C TRP A 231 17.15 -8.69 -5.59
N ASP A 232 17.23 -8.45 -6.90
CA ASP A 232 16.11 -8.06 -7.75
C ASP A 232 15.41 -9.27 -8.39
N GLY A 233 15.98 -10.47 -8.24
CA GLY A 233 15.40 -11.74 -8.68
C GLY A 233 16.03 -12.30 -9.96
N HIS A 234 17.08 -11.66 -10.48
CA HIS A 234 17.75 -12.06 -11.71
C HIS A 234 18.90 -13.02 -11.44
N GLY A 235 19.08 -14.00 -12.32
CA GLY A 235 20.23 -14.89 -12.29
C GLY A 235 21.54 -14.13 -12.35
N LEU A 236 22.47 -14.48 -11.46
CA LEU A 236 23.80 -13.88 -11.37
C LEU A 236 24.88 -14.77 -12.00
N MET A 237 24.70 -16.09 -11.91
CA MET A 237 25.63 -17.09 -12.42
C MET A 237 24.95 -18.44 -12.62
N GLY A 238 25.63 -19.37 -13.30
CA GLY A 238 25.18 -20.75 -13.45
C GLY A 238 23.91 -20.90 -14.29
N LEU A 239 23.10 -21.89 -13.93
CA LEU A 239 21.79 -22.12 -14.54
C LEU A 239 20.79 -21.02 -14.22
N GLU A 240 20.90 -20.39 -13.06
CA GLU A 240 20.06 -19.24 -12.71
C GLU A 240 20.22 -18.09 -13.73
N ASP A 241 21.44 -17.78 -14.17
CA ASP A 241 21.70 -16.76 -15.18
C ASP A 241 21.36 -17.24 -16.60
N SER A 242 21.91 -18.39 -17.00
CA SER A 242 21.72 -18.90 -18.37
C SER A 242 20.26 -19.27 -18.71
N MET A 243 19.44 -19.59 -17.70
CA MET A 243 18.01 -19.88 -17.86
C MET A 243 17.11 -18.81 -17.24
N ASP A 244 17.62 -17.60 -16.97
CA ASP A 244 16.85 -16.52 -16.34
C ASP A 244 15.55 -16.22 -17.09
N SER A 245 15.60 -16.21 -18.43
CA SER A 245 14.43 -15.95 -19.28
C SER A 245 13.29 -16.97 -19.12
N VAL A 246 13.60 -18.22 -18.72
CA VAL A 246 12.62 -19.29 -18.52
C VAL A 246 12.20 -19.34 -17.05
N LEU A 247 13.15 -19.11 -16.14
CA LEU A 247 12.94 -19.17 -14.70
C LEU A 247 12.23 -17.92 -14.16
N ALA A 248 12.43 -16.72 -14.71
CA ALA A 248 11.87 -15.48 -14.15
C ALA A 248 10.36 -15.35 -14.35
N GLY A 249 9.82 -15.94 -15.43
CA GLY A 249 8.42 -15.71 -15.82
C GLY A 249 8.21 -14.31 -16.40
N THR A 250 6.98 -13.82 -16.35
CA THR A 250 6.60 -12.49 -16.85
C THR A 250 5.73 -11.78 -15.84
N ASP A 251 6.23 -10.66 -15.31
CA ASP A 251 5.50 -9.82 -14.35
C ASP A 251 4.16 -9.34 -14.93
N GLY A 252 3.12 -9.44 -14.11
CA GLY A 252 1.83 -8.83 -14.35
C GLY A 252 1.83 -7.36 -13.97
N SER A 253 0.75 -6.66 -14.32
CA SER A 253 0.54 -5.30 -13.84
C SER A 253 -0.94 -4.95 -13.80
N VAL A 254 -1.29 -4.02 -12.91
CA VAL A 254 -2.62 -3.43 -12.87
C VAL A 254 -2.50 -1.92 -12.70
N THR A 255 -3.21 -1.17 -13.54
CA THR A 255 -3.28 0.29 -13.43
C THR A 255 -4.57 0.69 -12.73
N TYR A 256 -4.50 1.63 -11.79
CA TYR A 256 -5.67 2.25 -11.16
C TYR A 256 -5.43 3.73 -10.88
N ASP A 257 -6.51 4.46 -10.60
CA ASP A 257 -6.42 5.85 -10.16
C ASP A 257 -6.55 5.93 -8.63
N ARG A 258 -5.69 6.72 -8.01
CA ARG A 258 -5.68 6.94 -6.56
C ARG A 258 -6.05 8.39 -6.24
N GLY A 259 -6.99 8.59 -5.33
CA GLY A 259 -7.37 9.91 -4.84
C GLY A 259 -6.25 10.62 -4.08
N SER A 260 -6.45 11.91 -3.80
CA SER A 260 -5.50 12.71 -3.00
C SER A 260 -5.34 12.22 -1.56
N ASP A 261 -6.31 11.44 -1.08
CA ASP A 261 -6.31 10.76 0.22
C ASP A 261 -5.52 9.44 0.21
N GLY A 262 -5.02 9.02 -0.95
CA GLY A 262 -4.27 7.77 -1.11
C GLY A 262 -5.16 6.53 -1.29
N VAL A 263 -6.48 6.69 -1.37
CA VAL A 263 -7.42 5.59 -1.57
C VAL A 263 -7.63 5.34 -3.06
N VAL A 264 -7.72 4.07 -3.46
CA VAL A 264 -8.03 3.70 -4.84
C VAL A 264 -9.45 4.15 -5.18
N ILE A 265 -9.61 4.85 -6.32
CA ILE A 265 -10.92 5.27 -6.81
C ILE A 265 -11.66 4.01 -7.31
N PRO A 266 -12.82 3.66 -6.72
CA PRO A 266 -13.56 2.47 -7.13
C PRO A 266 -13.89 2.50 -8.64
N GLY A 267 -13.68 1.38 -9.32
CA GLY A 267 -13.91 1.25 -10.76
C GLY A 267 -12.81 1.82 -11.68
N SER A 268 -11.71 2.35 -11.13
CA SER A 268 -10.61 2.91 -11.92
C SER A 268 -9.61 1.87 -12.46
N TYR A 269 -9.72 0.61 -12.04
CA TYR A 269 -8.86 -0.48 -12.48
C TYR A 269 -8.94 -0.69 -13.99
N ARG A 270 -7.78 -0.69 -14.65
CA ARG A 270 -7.63 -0.86 -16.11
C ARG A 270 -6.25 -1.43 -16.41
N ASN A 271 -6.04 -1.86 -17.66
CA ASN A 271 -4.77 -2.42 -18.13
C ASN A 271 -4.24 -3.52 -17.18
N ARG A 272 -5.11 -4.47 -16.83
CA ARG A 272 -4.73 -5.62 -16.02
C ARG A 272 -4.11 -6.67 -16.92
N HIS A 273 -2.90 -7.07 -16.57
CA HIS A 273 -2.20 -8.21 -17.11
C HIS A 273 -1.81 -9.09 -15.94
N ASP A 274 -2.26 -10.34 -15.96
CA ASP A 274 -1.93 -11.29 -14.90
C ASP A 274 -0.46 -11.72 -15.05
N ALA A 275 0.21 -11.97 -13.93
CA ALA A 275 1.57 -12.49 -13.95
C ALA A 275 1.60 -13.93 -14.45
N VAL A 276 2.66 -14.29 -15.17
CA VAL A 276 2.93 -15.67 -15.58
C VAL A 276 4.17 -16.13 -14.84
N ASP A 277 4.00 -17.12 -13.96
CA ASP A 277 5.12 -17.67 -13.20
C ASP A 277 6.16 -18.33 -14.12
N GLY A 278 7.40 -18.34 -13.64
CA GLY A 278 8.50 -18.99 -14.33
C GLY A 278 8.34 -20.50 -14.42
N SER A 279 8.89 -21.08 -15.48
CA SER A 279 8.82 -22.53 -15.69
C SER A 279 9.82 -23.26 -14.80
N THR A 280 9.43 -24.46 -14.35
CA THR A 280 10.36 -25.36 -13.66
C THR A 280 11.34 -25.96 -14.66
N VAL A 281 12.63 -25.93 -14.31
CA VAL A 281 13.71 -26.57 -15.06
C VAL A 281 14.07 -27.87 -14.37
N GLN A 282 13.88 -28.98 -15.06
CA GLN A 282 14.33 -30.30 -14.62
C GLN A 282 15.72 -30.58 -15.20
N LEU A 283 16.68 -30.90 -14.33
CA LEU A 283 18.03 -31.26 -14.71
C LEU A 283 18.14 -32.76 -14.97
N THR A 284 19.18 -33.15 -15.70
CA THR A 284 19.59 -34.55 -15.83
C THR A 284 20.40 -35.05 -14.64
N LEU A 285 20.87 -34.10 -13.83
CA LEU A 285 21.68 -34.31 -12.64
C LEU A 285 20.90 -35.12 -11.62
N ASP A 286 21.60 -36.03 -10.95
CA ASP A 286 21.12 -36.80 -9.82
C ASP A 286 21.81 -36.24 -8.57
N ASP A 287 21.03 -35.79 -7.60
CA ASP A 287 21.55 -35.08 -6.44
C ASP A 287 22.39 -35.97 -5.50
N ASP A 288 22.02 -37.24 -5.36
CA ASP A 288 22.77 -38.26 -4.62
C ASP A 288 24.13 -38.55 -5.27
N ILE A 289 24.16 -38.79 -6.60
CA ILE A 289 25.41 -38.99 -7.34
C ILE A 289 26.27 -37.73 -7.26
N GLN A 290 25.66 -36.55 -7.42
CA GLN A 290 26.33 -35.26 -7.35
C GLN A 290 26.98 -35.06 -5.98
N PHE A 291 26.27 -35.34 -4.89
CA PHE A 291 26.79 -35.23 -3.53
C PHE A 291 28.03 -36.13 -3.33
N TYR A 292 27.92 -37.39 -3.76
CA TYR A 292 29.02 -38.33 -3.64
C TYR A 292 30.25 -37.89 -4.46
N VAL A 293 30.05 -37.47 -5.72
CA VAL A 293 31.12 -36.99 -6.59
C VAL A 293 31.78 -35.74 -6.02
N GLN A 294 31.01 -34.78 -5.50
CA GLN A 294 31.53 -33.59 -4.82
C GLN A 294 32.45 -33.95 -3.65
N GLN A 295 32.02 -34.90 -2.81
CA GLN A 295 32.81 -35.38 -1.69
C GLN A 295 34.12 -36.03 -2.14
N GLN A 296 34.07 -36.89 -3.17
CA GLN A 296 35.26 -37.56 -3.69
C GLN A 296 36.24 -36.59 -4.35
N VAL A 297 35.75 -35.60 -5.09
CA VAL A 297 36.58 -34.55 -5.71
C VAL A 297 37.31 -33.73 -4.65
N GLN A 298 36.62 -33.32 -3.58
CA GLN A 298 37.23 -32.63 -2.46
C GLN A 298 38.30 -33.49 -1.77
N GLN A 299 37.97 -34.75 -1.47
CA GLN A 299 38.92 -35.67 -0.84
C GLN A 299 40.15 -35.92 -1.73
N ALA A 300 39.97 -36.08 -3.04
CA ALA A 300 41.06 -36.26 -3.99
C ALA A 300 41.99 -35.05 -4.00
N ARG A 301 41.44 -33.83 -3.94
CA ARG A 301 42.23 -32.59 -3.83
C ARG A 301 43.05 -32.57 -2.53
N ASP A 302 42.41 -32.84 -1.40
CA ASP A 302 43.03 -32.78 -0.08
C ASP A 302 44.17 -33.81 0.08
N VAL A 303 44.00 -35.01 -0.49
CA VAL A 303 45.01 -36.08 -0.43
C VAL A 303 46.14 -35.86 -1.44
N SER A 304 45.83 -35.38 -2.65
CA SER A 304 46.83 -35.22 -3.71
C SER A 304 47.65 -33.93 -3.61
N GLY A 305 47.13 -32.91 -2.92
CA GLY A 305 47.68 -31.55 -2.96
C GLY A 305 47.53 -30.88 -4.34
N ALA A 306 46.66 -31.40 -5.20
CA ALA A 306 46.38 -30.81 -6.50
C ALA A 306 45.79 -29.39 -6.34
N LYS A 307 46.13 -28.50 -7.28
CA LYS A 307 45.61 -27.12 -7.28
C LYS A 307 44.14 -27.04 -7.64
N ASN A 308 43.68 -27.92 -8.54
CA ASN A 308 42.30 -28.04 -8.99
C ASN A 308 41.99 -29.52 -9.24
N VAL A 309 40.76 -29.95 -8.94
CA VAL A 309 40.23 -31.27 -9.27
C VAL A 309 38.82 -31.10 -9.82
N SER A 310 38.48 -31.84 -10.87
CA SER A 310 37.13 -31.85 -11.43
C SER A 310 36.75 -33.25 -11.85
N ALA A 311 35.45 -33.54 -11.81
CA ALA A 311 34.88 -34.80 -12.25
C ALA A 311 33.53 -34.55 -12.92
N VAL A 312 33.26 -35.33 -13.97
CA VAL A 312 31.98 -35.37 -14.67
C VAL A 312 31.56 -36.82 -14.80
N VAL A 313 30.32 -37.11 -14.45
CA VAL A 313 29.71 -38.43 -14.59
C VAL A 313 28.60 -38.33 -15.61
N LEU A 314 28.65 -39.20 -16.61
CA LEU A 314 27.71 -39.25 -17.72
C LEU A 314 27.02 -40.62 -17.76
N ASP A 315 25.76 -40.65 -18.16
CA ASP A 315 25.14 -41.88 -18.61
C ASP A 315 25.72 -42.27 -19.98
N ALA A 316 26.29 -43.48 -20.08
CA ALA A 316 26.99 -43.93 -21.28
C ALA A 316 26.07 -44.20 -22.49
N LYS A 317 24.76 -44.35 -22.28
CA LYS A 317 23.78 -44.62 -23.34
C LYS A 317 23.09 -43.35 -23.80
N THR A 318 22.70 -42.47 -22.87
CA THR A 318 21.92 -41.26 -23.19
C THR A 318 22.81 -40.02 -23.37
N GLY A 319 24.02 -40.02 -22.81
CA GLY A 319 24.90 -38.84 -22.79
C GLY A 319 24.47 -37.78 -21.77
N GLU A 320 23.47 -38.07 -20.94
CA GLU A 320 23.01 -37.19 -19.87
C GLU A 320 24.09 -37.00 -18.81
N VAL A 321 24.20 -35.77 -18.27
CA VAL A 321 25.10 -35.47 -17.17
C VAL A 321 24.41 -35.82 -15.85
N LEU A 322 24.95 -36.83 -15.16
CA LEU A 322 24.44 -37.27 -13.84
C LEU A 322 25.08 -36.47 -12.70
N ALA A 323 26.35 -36.08 -12.86
CA ALA A 323 27.05 -35.23 -11.89
C ALA A 323 28.17 -34.43 -12.57
N MET A 324 28.43 -33.22 -12.07
CA MET A 324 29.51 -32.35 -12.49
C MET A 324 30.05 -31.59 -11.27
N SER A 325 31.33 -31.77 -10.94
CA SER A 325 31.92 -31.12 -9.78
C SER A 325 33.32 -30.62 -10.05
N ASN A 326 33.68 -29.55 -9.36
CA ASN A 326 35.04 -29.07 -9.17
C ASN A 326 35.36 -29.00 -7.67
N ASP A 327 36.61 -28.72 -7.33
CA ASP A 327 37.16 -28.77 -5.96
C ASP A 327 36.97 -27.49 -5.15
N ASN A 328 36.06 -26.61 -5.58
CA ASN A 328 35.72 -25.38 -4.87
C ASN A 328 34.23 -25.13 -5.03
N THR A 329 33.47 -25.20 -3.93
CA THR A 329 32.03 -24.90 -3.92
C THR A 329 31.73 -23.75 -2.96
N TYR A 330 30.54 -23.18 -3.07
CA TYR A 330 30.05 -22.10 -2.22
C TYR A 330 28.61 -22.40 -1.79
N ASP A 331 28.09 -21.64 -0.83
CA ASP A 331 26.68 -21.70 -0.44
C ASP A 331 25.96 -20.46 -0.99
N PRO A 332 25.05 -20.60 -1.98
CA PRO A 332 24.33 -19.48 -2.58
C PRO A 332 23.39 -18.78 -1.58
N SER A 333 23.04 -19.42 -0.45
CA SER A 333 22.23 -18.83 0.61
C SER A 333 23.04 -17.92 1.56
N GLN A 334 24.37 -17.98 1.50
CA GLN A 334 25.27 -17.13 2.30
C GLN A 334 25.77 -15.93 1.50
N ASP A 335 25.89 -14.80 2.19
CA ASP A 335 26.50 -13.58 1.66
C ASP A 335 27.93 -13.86 1.18
N ILE A 336 28.30 -13.35 0.01
CA ILE A 336 29.60 -13.58 -0.67
C ILE A 336 30.77 -13.24 0.28
N GLY A 337 30.62 -12.21 1.12
CA GLY A 337 31.63 -11.82 2.11
C GLY A 337 31.87 -12.82 3.24
N ARG A 338 30.99 -13.81 3.45
CA ARG A 338 31.14 -14.88 4.46
C ARG A 338 31.57 -16.22 3.88
N GLN A 339 31.74 -16.30 2.56
CA GLN A 339 32.11 -17.54 1.88
C GLN A 339 33.61 -17.85 1.99
N ALA A 340 34.45 -16.87 2.36
CA ALA A 340 35.92 -16.98 2.38
C ALA A 340 36.52 -17.73 3.60
N ASP A 341 35.69 -18.18 4.56
CA ASP A 341 36.15 -18.72 5.85
C ASP A 341 36.12 -20.27 5.95
N LYS A 342 36.13 -21.02 4.83
CA LYS A 342 36.18 -22.49 4.88
C LYS A 342 37.18 -23.12 3.93
#